data_AF-A0A661DCL2-F1
#
_entry.id   AF-A0A661DCL2-F1
#
_cell.length_a   1.000
_cell.length_b   1.000
_cell.length_c   1.000
_cell.angle_alpha   90.00
_cell.angle_beta   90.00
_cell.angle_gamma   90.00
#
_symmetry.space_group_name_H-M   'P 1'
#
loop_
_entity.id
_entity.type
_entity.pdbx_description
1 polymer ?
#
loop_
_entity_poly.entity_id
_entity_poly.type
_entity_poly.pdbx_seq_one_letter_code
_entity_poly.pdbx_strand_id
1 'polypeptide(L)'
;MFAEKVWWYRNFQCSVIFGEMGHRCGYVAVPEETKIPMAGDEDWTYCDLDCHGGITLDETPKRTMGARKQYAGIMVGDGMRILGFDCGHAWDHPDMGALDRRGMRQPYSYELMLAAEGTVRTQQYCETECRNLVDQIMEENNG
;
A
#
# COMPACT_ATOMS: atom_id res chain seq x y z
N MET A 1 3.50 -6.63 11.41
CA MET A 1 3.90 -5.93 10.16
C MET A 1 4.94 -4.85 10.46
N PHE A 2 5.78 -4.46 9.49
CA PHE A 2 6.72 -3.33 9.65
C PHE A 2 6.93 -2.57 8.33
N ALA A 3 7.39 -1.32 8.39
CA ALA A 3 7.79 -0.56 7.20
C ALA A 3 9.14 -1.08 6.69
N GLU A 4 9.14 -1.70 5.51
CA GLU A 4 10.34 -2.22 4.85
C GLU A 4 11.09 -1.07 4.14
N LYS A 5 10.36 -0.08 3.62
CA LYS A 5 10.93 1.15 3.07
C LYS A 5 9.98 2.33 3.24
N VAL A 6 10.54 3.51 3.47
CA VAL A 6 9.83 4.81 3.43
C VAL A 6 10.69 5.78 2.63
N TRP A 7 10.08 6.51 1.70
CA TRP A 7 10.80 7.50 0.87
C TRP A 7 9.89 8.62 0.42
N TRP A 8 10.46 9.64 -0.21
CA TRP A 8 9.74 10.73 -0.85
C TRP A 8 9.82 10.60 -2.37
N TYR A 9 8.71 10.81 -3.06
CA TYR A 9 8.63 10.88 -4.52
C TYR A 9 7.68 12.01 -4.93
N ARG A 10 8.17 12.96 -5.72
CA ARG A 10 7.41 14.17 -6.15
C ARG A 10 6.69 14.90 -5.01
N ASN A 11 7.33 14.99 -3.84
CA ASN A 11 6.78 15.58 -2.59
C ASN A 11 5.67 14.77 -1.91
N PHE A 12 5.42 13.52 -2.32
CA PHE A 12 4.56 12.59 -1.62
C PHE A 12 5.40 11.59 -0.83
N GLN A 13 5.00 11.31 0.42
CA GLN A 13 5.66 10.29 1.22
C GLN A 13 5.07 8.93 0.89
N CYS A 14 5.91 8.00 0.46
CA CYS A 14 5.54 6.64 0.08
C CYS A 14 6.12 5.63 1.08
N SER A 15 5.47 4.48 1.23
CA SER A 15 6.03 3.35 1.96
C SER A 15 5.70 2.00 1.33
N VAL A 16 6.59 1.05 1.57
CA VAL A 16 6.35 -0.38 1.38
C VAL A 16 6.43 -1.03 2.75
N ILE A 17 5.41 -1.79 3.13
CA ILE A 17 5.43 -2.63 4.33
C ILE A 17 5.73 -4.07 3.99
N PHE A 18 6.17 -4.83 4.99
CA PHE A 18 6.20 -6.28 4.96
C PHE A 18 5.27 -6.84 6.05
N GLY A 19 4.27 -7.60 5.62
CA GLY A 19 3.26 -8.22 6.48
C GLY A 19 3.72 -9.54 7.11
N GLU A 20 3.01 -9.98 8.14
CA GLU A 20 3.31 -11.25 8.83
C GLU A 20 3.02 -12.49 7.97
N MET A 21 2.18 -12.33 6.95
CA MET A 21 1.90 -13.38 5.96
C MET A 21 2.89 -13.38 4.79
N GLY A 22 3.94 -12.55 4.81
CA GLY A 22 4.97 -12.56 3.78
C GLY A 22 4.66 -11.75 2.52
N HIS A 23 3.54 -11.02 2.50
CA HIS A 23 3.19 -10.10 1.43
C HIS A 23 3.68 -8.68 1.75
N ARG A 24 3.91 -7.90 0.69
CA ARG A 24 4.23 -6.48 0.76
C ARG A 24 3.02 -5.66 0.35
N CYS A 25 2.87 -4.46 0.89
CA CYS A 25 1.80 -3.54 0.47
C CYS A 25 2.40 -2.14 0.29
N GLY A 26 1.79 -1.32 -0.56
CA GLY A 26 2.29 0.01 -0.90
C GLY A 26 1.31 1.10 -0.50
N TYR A 27 1.81 2.17 0.12
CA TYR A 27 0.99 3.29 0.59
C TYR A 27 1.62 4.64 0.25
N VAL A 28 0.78 5.65 0.08
CA VAL A 28 1.13 7.02 -0.28
C VAL A 28 0.33 7.97 0.60
N ALA A 29 1.00 8.91 1.28
CA ALA A 29 0.33 10.04 1.90
C ALA A 29 0.05 11.13 0.88
N VAL A 30 -1.18 11.60 0.85
CA VAL A 30 -1.68 12.69 0.01
C VAL A 30 -2.41 13.73 0.86
N PRO A 31 -2.55 14.98 0.40
CA PRO A 31 -3.46 15.93 1.01
C PRO A 31 -4.91 15.38 1.04
N GLU A 32 -5.67 15.68 2.09
CA GLU A 32 -7.05 15.21 2.26
C GLU A 32 -7.99 15.72 1.14
N GLU A 33 -7.70 16.89 0.59
CA GLU A 33 -8.42 17.50 -0.53
C GLU A 33 -8.09 16.89 -1.90
N THR A 34 -7.16 15.94 -1.97
CA THR A 34 -6.80 15.26 -3.22
C THR A 34 -8.04 14.63 -3.84
N LYS A 35 -8.37 15.00 -5.08
CA LYS A 35 -9.45 14.36 -5.82
C LYS A 35 -9.02 12.95 -6.21
N ILE A 36 -9.93 12.00 -5.99
CA ILE A 36 -9.78 10.63 -6.49
C ILE A 36 -10.81 10.45 -7.60
N PRO A 37 -10.40 10.04 -8.80
CA PRO A 37 -11.35 9.74 -9.87
C PRO A 37 -12.15 8.49 -9.46
N MET A 38 -13.47 8.65 -9.34
CA MET A 38 -14.40 7.54 -9.12
C MET A 38 -15.03 7.16 -10.46
N ALA A 39 -15.11 5.88 -10.76
CA ALA A 39 -15.69 5.34 -11.97
C ALA A 39 -17.22 5.41 -11.92
N GLY A 40 -17.79 6.52 -12.39
CA GLY A 40 -19.22 6.69 -12.70
C GLY A 40 -20.19 6.62 -11.51
N ASP A 41 -21.35 7.26 -11.66
CA ASP A 41 -22.34 7.43 -10.58
C ASP A 41 -23.15 6.16 -10.21
N GLU A 42 -22.98 5.04 -10.92
CA GLU A 42 -23.86 3.86 -10.77
C GLU A 42 -23.17 2.57 -10.32
N ASP A 43 -21.83 2.53 -10.22
CA ASP A 43 -21.11 1.33 -9.78
C ASP A 43 -20.30 1.58 -8.50
N TRP A 44 -20.60 0.79 -7.47
CA TRP A 44 -20.24 1.04 -6.08
C TRP A 44 -18.74 1.01 -5.72
N THR A 45 -17.78 0.81 -6.62
CA THR A 45 -16.44 0.40 -6.15
C THR A 45 -15.20 0.66 -7.02
N TYR A 46 -15.26 1.30 -8.19
CA TYR A 46 -14.02 1.49 -8.98
C TYR A 46 -13.46 2.90 -8.82
N CYS A 47 -12.32 3.01 -8.14
CA CYS A 47 -11.42 4.15 -8.29
C CYS A 47 -10.65 3.96 -9.62
N ASP A 48 -10.54 5.00 -10.44
CA ASP A 48 -9.84 4.93 -11.74
C ASP A 48 -8.30 5.05 -11.60
N LEU A 49 -7.79 4.91 -10.38
CA LEU A 49 -6.35 4.82 -10.12
C LEU A 49 -5.90 3.36 -10.25
N ASP A 50 -5.08 3.10 -11.26
CA ASP A 50 -4.52 1.79 -11.57
C ASP A 50 -3.26 1.52 -10.72
N CYS A 51 -3.39 0.57 -9.80
CA CYS A 51 -2.29 -0.02 -9.06
C CYS A 51 -2.61 -1.49 -8.77
N HIS A 52 -1.63 -2.23 -8.27
CA HIS A 52 -1.76 -3.66 -8.01
C HIS A 52 -3.01 -4.03 -7.19
N GLY A 53 -4.01 -4.62 -7.85
CA GLY A 53 -5.27 -5.01 -7.22
C GLY A 53 -6.22 -3.84 -6.90
N GLY A 54 -5.89 -2.63 -7.36
CA GLY A 54 -6.65 -1.41 -7.11
C GLY A 54 -6.39 -0.79 -5.74
N ILE A 55 -7.03 0.35 -5.49
CA ILE A 55 -6.99 1.02 -4.19
C ILE A 55 -7.76 0.19 -3.17
N THR A 56 -7.05 -0.36 -2.19
CA THR A 56 -7.63 -1.13 -1.06
C THR A 56 -7.66 -0.33 0.22
N LEU A 57 -6.98 0.82 0.26
CA LEU A 57 -6.94 1.73 1.39
C LEU A 57 -7.20 3.16 0.92
N ASP A 58 -8.23 3.78 1.48
CA ASP A 58 -8.47 5.22 1.45
C ASP A 58 -8.89 5.66 2.86
N GLU A 59 -7.92 6.13 3.64
CA GLU A 59 -8.16 6.50 5.04
C GLU A 59 -7.57 7.86 5.38
N THR A 60 -8.38 8.73 6.00
CA THR A 60 -7.90 9.91 6.74
C THR A 60 -7.66 9.50 8.20
N PRO A 61 -6.40 9.33 8.65
CA PRO A 61 -6.13 8.80 9.97
C PRO A 61 -6.59 9.78 11.05
N LYS A 62 -7.69 9.45 11.76
CA LYS A 62 -8.20 10.29 12.86
C LYS A 62 -7.15 10.45 13.95
N ARG A 63 -6.83 11.69 14.32
CA ARG A 63 -5.93 12.00 15.43
C ARG A 63 -6.65 12.10 16.76
N THR A 64 -5.90 11.84 17.82
CA THR A 64 -6.01 12.59 19.07
C THR A 64 -5.08 13.80 18.95
N MET A 65 -5.56 15.02 19.19
CA MET A 65 -4.78 16.27 18.99
C MET A 65 -3.35 16.18 19.58
N GLY A 66 -2.35 16.63 18.81
CA GLY A 66 -0.96 16.77 19.27
C GLY A 66 -0.04 15.56 19.05
N ALA A 67 -0.56 14.36 18.73
CA ALA A 67 0.27 13.18 18.49
C ALA A 67 0.72 13.06 17.02
N ARG A 68 2.02 12.95 16.74
CA ARG A 68 2.51 12.48 15.42
C ARG A 68 2.16 10.99 15.31
N LYS A 69 1.28 10.59 14.40
CA LYS A 69 0.95 9.18 14.16
C LYS A 69 1.76 8.67 12.96
N GLN A 70 2.40 7.52 13.13
CA GLN A 70 3.01 6.81 12.00
C GLN A 70 2.01 5.78 11.47
N TYR A 71 1.78 5.77 10.17
CA TYR A 71 1.04 4.72 9.47
C TYR A 71 1.98 4.08 8.46
N ALA A 72 2.23 2.77 8.56
CA ALA A 72 3.16 2.10 7.62
C ALA A 72 4.54 2.80 7.49
N GLY A 73 5.02 3.44 8.55
CA GLY A 73 6.25 4.25 8.55
C GLY A 73 6.14 5.67 7.97
N ILE A 74 5.00 6.02 7.35
CA ILE A 74 4.66 7.35 6.86
C ILE A 74 4.29 8.24 8.05
N MET A 75 4.80 9.47 8.07
CA MET A 75 4.48 10.47 9.08
C MET A 75 3.17 11.16 8.70
N VAL A 76 2.09 10.88 9.41
CA VAL A 76 0.78 11.46 9.10
C VAL A 76 0.54 12.73 9.93
N GLY A 77 0.27 13.83 9.23
CA GLY A 77 -0.10 15.13 9.78
C GLY A 77 -1.60 15.44 9.62
N ASP A 78 -2.03 16.59 10.14
CA ASP A 78 -3.39 17.10 9.89
C ASP A 78 -3.57 17.40 8.40
N GLY A 79 -4.78 17.14 7.87
CA GLY A 79 -5.10 17.33 6.45
C GLY A 79 -4.40 16.35 5.52
N MET A 80 -3.94 15.20 6.03
CA MET A 80 -3.39 14.12 5.21
C MET A 80 -4.26 12.87 5.24
N ARG A 81 -4.31 12.22 4.09
CA ARG A 81 -5.00 10.98 3.81
C ARG A 81 -4.01 9.96 3.26
N ILE A 82 -4.19 8.69 3.57
CA ILE A 82 -3.36 7.60 3.05
C ILE A 82 -4.16 6.85 1.99
N LEU A 83 -3.57 6.76 0.81
CA LEU A 83 -4.03 5.90 -0.27
C LEU A 83 -3.07 4.73 -0.44
N GLY A 84 -3.57 3.57 -0.83
CA GLY A 84 -2.69 2.47 -1.16
C GLY A 84 -3.39 1.20 -1.55
N PHE A 85 -2.57 0.17 -1.73
CA PHE A 85 -2.96 -1.13 -2.24
C PHE A 85 -2.28 -2.22 -1.42
N ASP A 86 -3.02 -3.30 -1.20
CA ASP A 86 -2.49 -4.51 -0.58
C ASP A 86 -1.97 -5.48 -1.64
N CYS A 87 -0.89 -6.21 -1.35
CA CYS A 87 -0.67 -7.48 -2.05
C CYS A 87 -1.21 -8.62 -1.19
N GLY A 88 -1.27 -9.82 -1.77
CA GLY A 88 -1.98 -10.96 -1.18
C GLY A 88 -3.33 -11.22 -1.85
N HIS A 89 -3.49 -10.73 -3.08
CA HIS A 89 -4.59 -11.10 -3.96
C HIS A 89 -4.35 -12.51 -4.53
N ALA A 90 -5.34 -13.04 -5.27
CA ALA A 90 -5.13 -14.25 -6.04
C ALA A 90 -3.89 -14.10 -6.94
N TRP A 91 -3.03 -15.14 -6.97
CA TRP A 91 -1.76 -15.18 -7.70
C TRP A 91 -0.61 -14.35 -7.11
N ASP A 92 -0.79 -13.68 -5.97
CA ASP A 92 0.33 -13.17 -5.19
C ASP A 92 0.89 -14.28 -4.29
N HIS A 93 2.18 -14.56 -4.45
CA HIS A 93 2.86 -15.53 -3.61
C HIS A 93 3.55 -14.82 -2.43
N PRO A 94 3.47 -15.35 -1.20
CA PRO A 94 4.21 -14.79 -0.08
C PRO A 94 5.73 -15.02 -0.23
N ASP A 95 6.54 -14.07 0.22
CA ASP A 95 8.01 -14.17 0.20
C ASP A 95 8.49 -15.03 1.40
N MET A 96 8.42 -16.34 1.23
CA MET A 96 8.77 -17.30 2.30
C MET A 96 10.24 -17.17 2.70
N GLY A 97 11.14 -16.93 1.75
CA GLY A 97 12.55 -16.72 2.04
C GLY A 97 12.78 -15.47 2.89
N ALA A 98 12.01 -14.41 2.67
CA ALA A 98 12.05 -13.23 3.53
C ALA A 98 11.47 -13.48 4.93
N LEU A 99 10.38 -14.25 5.06
CA LEU A 99 9.84 -14.65 6.36
C LEU A 99 10.89 -15.44 7.17
N ASP A 100 11.61 -16.35 6.52
CA ASP A 100 12.64 -17.18 7.15
C ASP A 100 13.82 -16.36 7.65
N ARG A 101 14.38 -15.51 6.77
CA ARG A 101 15.52 -14.64 7.11
C ARG A 101 15.20 -13.68 8.26
N ARG A 102 13.92 -13.39 8.50
CA ARG A 102 13.45 -12.46 9.53
C ARG A 102 12.91 -13.16 10.78
N GLY A 103 12.89 -14.49 10.82
CA GLY A 103 12.34 -15.25 11.94
C GLY A 103 10.83 -15.01 12.14
N MET A 104 10.11 -14.65 11.08
CA MET A 104 8.67 -14.34 11.10
C MET A 104 7.81 -15.50 10.63
N ARG A 105 8.41 -16.67 10.34
CA ARG A 105 7.70 -17.85 9.88
C ARG A 105 6.66 -18.30 10.93
N GLN A 106 5.39 -18.30 10.54
CA GLN A 106 4.28 -18.81 11.36
C GLN A 106 3.98 -20.29 11.00
N PRO A 107 3.76 -21.19 11.97
CA PRO A 107 3.59 -22.62 11.70
C PRO A 107 2.32 -22.98 10.92
N TYR A 108 1.23 -22.25 11.13
CA TYR A 108 -0.11 -22.66 10.69
C TYR A 108 -0.49 -22.17 9.29
N SER A 109 0.13 -21.10 8.79
CA SER A 109 -0.16 -20.54 7.46
C SER A 109 0.70 -21.14 6.34
N TYR A 110 1.72 -21.92 6.69
CA TYR A 110 2.84 -22.25 5.81
C TYR A 110 2.52 -23.28 4.71
N GLU A 111 1.85 -24.39 5.04
CA GLU A 111 1.62 -25.47 4.06
C GLU A 111 0.63 -25.07 2.95
N LEU A 112 -0.42 -24.33 3.31
CA LEU A 112 -1.38 -23.77 2.35
C LEU A 112 -0.74 -22.69 1.46
N MET A 113 0.12 -21.85 2.04
CA MET A 113 0.81 -20.78 1.30
C MET A 113 1.91 -21.29 0.37
N LEU A 114 2.62 -22.38 0.73
CA LEU A 114 3.62 -23.00 -0.13
C LEU A 114 3.02 -23.69 -1.36
N ALA A 115 1.81 -24.22 -1.23
CA ALA A 115 1.12 -24.91 -2.31
C ALA A 115 0.48 -23.93 -3.31
N ALA A 116 0.41 -22.64 -2.96
CA ALA A 116 -0.16 -21.62 -3.81
C ALA A 116 0.81 -21.29 -4.96
N GLU A 117 0.35 -21.41 -6.20
CA GLU A 117 1.06 -20.85 -7.35
C GLU A 117 0.94 -19.32 -7.33
N GLY A 118 1.98 -18.61 -7.75
CA GLY A 118 1.92 -17.15 -7.83
C GLY A 118 3.27 -16.47 -7.95
N THR A 119 3.24 -15.14 -7.93
CA THR A 119 4.44 -14.28 -8.02
C THR A 119 4.66 -13.53 -6.72
N VAL A 120 5.90 -13.55 -6.23
CA VAL A 120 6.29 -12.68 -5.12
C VAL A 120 6.34 -11.24 -5.61
N ARG A 121 5.43 -10.40 -5.12
CA ARG A 121 5.50 -8.95 -5.31
C ARG A 121 6.65 -8.41 -4.48
N THR A 122 7.74 -8.07 -5.16
CA THR A 122 8.98 -7.63 -4.54
C THR A 122 8.84 -6.21 -3.99
N GLN A 123 9.79 -5.81 -3.14
CA GLN A 123 9.83 -4.42 -2.67
C GLN A 123 9.92 -3.44 -3.85
N GLN A 124 10.77 -3.71 -4.84
CA GLN A 124 10.92 -2.86 -6.02
C GLN A 124 9.62 -2.76 -6.85
N TYR A 125 8.87 -3.87 -6.93
CA TYR A 125 7.56 -3.87 -7.58
C TYR A 125 6.61 -2.90 -6.86
N CYS A 126 6.42 -3.06 -5.54
CA CYS A 126 5.54 -2.18 -4.77
C CYS A 126 6.01 -0.71 -4.80
N GLU A 127 7.31 -0.45 -4.83
CA GLU A 127 7.85 0.91 -5.02
C GLU A 127 7.45 1.51 -6.37
N THR A 128 7.42 0.70 -7.43
CA THR A 128 7.03 1.12 -8.78
C THR A 128 5.54 1.44 -8.82
N GLU A 129 4.72 0.58 -8.23
CA GLU A 129 3.28 0.80 -8.07
C GLU A 129 2.97 2.07 -7.27
N CYS A 130 3.68 2.34 -6.16
CA CYS A 130 3.53 3.60 -5.44
C CYS A 130 3.87 4.83 -6.30
N ARG A 131 4.89 4.74 -7.16
CA ARG A 131 5.24 5.84 -8.08
C ARG A 131 4.18 6.04 -9.15
N ASN A 132 3.68 4.94 -9.73
CA ASN A 132 2.60 4.96 -10.70
C ASN A 132 1.35 5.63 -10.11
N LEU A 133 0.98 5.25 -8.88
CA LEU A 133 -0.13 5.83 -8.15
C LEU A 133 0.06 7.35 -7.92
N VAL A 134 1.24 7.79 -7.48
CA VAL A 134 1.56 9.21 -7.33
C VAL A 134 1.44 9.96 -8.65
N ASP A 135 1.95 9.39 -9.74
CA ASP A 135 1.93 10.03 -11.05
C ASP A 135 0.48 10.24 -11.54
N GLN A 136 -0.38 9.23 -11.41
CA GLN A 136 -1.82 9.35 -11.73
C GLN A 136 -2.53 10.39 -10.85
N ILE A 137 -2.29 10.38 -9.53
CA ILE A 137 -2.88 11.37 -8.61
C ILE A 137 -2.51 12.80 -9.02
N MET A 138 -1.27 13.02 -9.43
CA MET A 138 -0.81 14.33 -9.90
C MET A 138 -1.48 14.72 -11.22
N GLU A 139 -1.69 13.80 -12.15
CA GLU A 139 -2.36 14.07 -13.42
C GLU A 139 -3.81 14.52 -13.20
N GLU A 140 -4.55 13.80 -12.35
CA GLU A 140 -5.96 14.09 -12.01
C GLU A 140 -6.16 15.42 -11.28
N ASN A 141 -5.16 15.88 -10.52
CA ASN A 141 -5.28 17.08 -9.68
C ASN A 141 -4.64 18.34 -10.30
N ASN A 142 -3.97 18.22 -11.46
CA ASN A 142 -3.41 19.34 -12.21
C ASN A 142 -4.26 19.76 -13.42
N GLY A 143 -5.39 19.07 -13.68
CA GLY A 143 -6.42 19.45 -14.66
C GLY A 143 -7.53 20.30 -14.08
#